data_AF-A0A967SU27-F1
#
_entry.id   AF-A0A967SU27-F1
#
_cell.length_a   1.000
_cell.length_b   1.000
_cell.length_c   1.000
_cell.angle_alpha   90.00
_cell.angle_beta   90.00
_cell.angle_gamma   90.00
#
_symmetry.space_group_name_H-M   'P 1'
#
loop_
_entity.id
_entity.type
_entity.pdbx_description
1 polymer ?
#
loop_
_entity_poly.entity_id
_entity_poly.type
_entity_poly.pdbx_seq_one_letter_code
_entity_poly.pdbx_strand_id
1 'polypeptide(L)'
;MNRDNLSLKNRSFSEILMLLPNLIASLLDLIFCIPIFGRVFKWIWNSLITLVHIIFGLVEYLLWTLGYRPVKKFGIGFLVLRDQNGEPLITPEEIMPAVQKAQEIFDQANVQIIPAFPRPKKLSESGDLPESSTWVRTLRKSAASRILEVDCNLPAMLQDLGLPGTQFQFETLGAFFQTSVRRLTGYGAPVTVFVVKNIGKFTGCSLGWLSDYVTVKHDHIFTTAHELGHACNLLHMSDRANLMHPSSGKQKTILLETWQIALLRASRHITFF
;
A
#
# COMPACT_ATOMS: atom_id res chain seq x y z
N MET A 1 -42.91 3.52 3.53
CA MET A 1 -41.76 4.40 3.22
C MET A 1 -40.50 3.54 3.20
N ASN A 2 -39.91 3.34 2.03
CA ASN A 2 -39.01 2.22 1.73
C ASN A 2 -37.60 2.44 2.35
N ARG A 3 -37.07 1.46 3.10
CA ARG A 3 -35.74 1.54 3.77
C ARG A 3 -34.61 1.79 2.77
N ASP A 4 -34.79 1.39 1.52
CA ASP A 4 -33.79 1.53 0.45
C ASP A 4 -33.57 2.99 0.02
N ASN A 5 -34.59 3.84 0.11
CA ASN A 5 -34.47 5.27 -0.24
C ASN A 5 -33.71 6.08 0.82
N LEU A 6 -33.71 5.64 2.08
CA LEU A 6 -32.91 6.24 3.16
C LEU A 6 -31.42 5.84 3.06
N SER A 7 -31.14 4.60 2.64
CA SER A 7 -29.77 4.10 2.41
C SER A 7 -29.04 4.85 1.29
N LEU A 8 -29.74 5.10 0.16
CA LEU A 8 -29.17 5.83 -0.98
C LEU A 8 -28.92 7.32 -0.69
N LYS A 9 -29.84 7.98 0.03
CA LYS A 9 -29.71 9.41 0.38
C LYS A 9 -28.56 9.66 1.37
N ASN A 10 -28.35 8.75 2.32
CA ASN A 10 -27.27 8.87 3.32
C ASN A 10 -25.87 8.62 2.74
N ARG A 11 -25.75 7.73 1.73
CA ARG A 11 -24.47 7.53 1.02
C ARG A 11 -24.03 8.79 0.26
N SER A 12 -24.97 9.51 -0.37
CA SER A 12 -24.64 10.74 -1.09
C SER A 12 -24.10 11.84 -0.17
N PHE A 13 -24.61 11.99 1.05
CA PHE A 13 -24.19 13.06 1.95
C PHE A 13 -22.79 12.82 2.53
N SER A 14 -22.48 11.59 2.95
CA SER A 14 -21.15 11.24 3.43
C SER A 14 -20.09 11.35 2.32
N GLU A 15 -20.42 10.97 1.09
CA GLU A 15 -19.54 11.16 -0.06
C GLU A 15 -19.23 12.65 -0.28
N ILE A 16 -20.25 13.52 -0.29
CA ILE A 16 -20.07 14.97 -0.45
C ILE A 16 -19.25 15.57 0.71
N LEU A 17 -19.51 15.17 1.94
CA LEU A 17 -18.78 15.66 3.12
C LEU A 17 -17.29 15.32 3.06
N MET A 18 -16.94 14.16 2.48
CA MET A 18 -15.55 13.73 2.31
C MET A 18 -14.86 14.35 1.09
N LEU A 19 -15.58 15.00 0.17
CA LEU A 19 -14.97 15.61 -1.02
C LEU A 19 -14.05 16.77 -0.66
N LEU A 20 -14.48 17.70 0.18
CA LEU A 20 -13.70 18.90 0.51
C LEU A 20 -12.40 18.56 1.27
N PRO A 21 -12.41 17.73 2.32
CA PRO A 21 -11.17 17.28 2.96
C PRO A 21 -10.24 16.54 2.01
N ASN A 22 -10.77 15.66 1.14
CA ASN A 22 -9.95 14.94 0.16
C ASN A 22 -9.37 15.88 -0.90
N LEU A 23 -10.09 16.93 -1.30
CA LEU A 23 -9.57 17.95 -2.21
C LEU A 23 -8.40 18.69 -1.57
N ILE A 24 -8.56 19.18 -0.34
CA ILE A 24 -7.49 19.87 0.40
C ILE A 24 -6.28 18.95 0.59
N ALA A 25 -6.51 17.70 1.02
CA ALA A 25 -5.45 16.72 1.19
C ALA A 25 -4.73 16.41 -0.13
N SER A 26 -5.47 16.37 -1.24
CA SER A 26 -4.88 16.15 -2.57
C SER A 26 -4.04 17.34 -3.03
N LEU A 27 -4.42 18.57 -2.69
CA LEU A 27 -3.59 19.75 -2.96
C LEU A 27 -2.28 19.72 -2.16
N LEU A 28 -2.31 19.24 -0.92
CA LEU A 28 -1.10 19.01 -0.13
C LEU A 28 -0.26 17.86 -0.71
N ASP A 29 -0.89 16.77 -1.16
CA ASP A 29 -0.19 15.69 -1.86
C ASP A 29 0.48 16.16 -3.17
N LEU A 30 -0.08 17.18 -3.86
CA LEU A 30 0.57 17.79 -5.02
C LEU A 30 1.86 18.52 -4.62
N ILE A 31 1.91 19.16 -3.45
CA ILE A 31 3.15 19.74 -2.91
C ILE A 31 4.17 18.62 -2.67
N PHE A 32 3.74 17.46 -2.17
CA PHE A 32 4.60 16.29 -1.97
C PHE A 32 5.08 15.65 -3.29
N CYS A 33 4.52 16.03 -4.43
CA CYS A 33 5.02 15.61 -5.73
C CYS A 33 6.19 16.48 -6.22
N ILE A 34 6.47 17.64 -5.61
CA ILE A 34 7.58 18.50 -6.03
C ILE A 34 8.90 17.75 -5.79
N PRO A 35 9.75 17.55 -6.81
CA PRO A 35 11.03 16.86 -6.65
C PRO A 35 11.89 17.51 -5.56
N ILE A 36 12.58 16.68 -4.80
CA ILE A 36 13.47 17.02 -3.69
C ILE A 36 12.69 17.65 -2.53
N PHE A 37 12.24 18.90 -2.67
CA PHE A 37 11.60 19.65 -1.60
C PHE A 37 10.31 18.99 -1.09
N GLY A 38 9.39 18.66 -2.00
CA GLY A 38 8.13 18.01 -1.66
C GLY A 38 8.33 16.61 -1.05
N ARG A 39 9.30 15.86 -1.59
CA ARG A 39 9.65 14.51 -1.13
C ARG A 39 10.27 14.51 0.26
N VAL A 40 11.24 15.39 0.53
CA VAL A 40 11.82 15.58 1.88
C VAL A 40 10.74 15.94 2.89
N PHE A 41 9.85 16.87 2.54
CA PHE A 41 8.76 17.25 3.43
C PHE A 41 7.81 16.07 3.71
N LYS A 42 7.48 15.27 2.68
CA LYS A 42 6.69 14.05 2.83
C LYS A 42 7.37 13.02 3.74
N TRP A 43 8.68 12.83 3.63
CA TRP A 43 9.43 11.95 4.53
C TRP A 43 9.35 12.40 5.98
N ILE A 44 9.54 13.70 6.24
CA ILE A 44 9.42 14.27 7.59
C ILE A 44 8.00 14.03 8.11
N TRP A 45 6.99 14.37 7.32
CA TRP A 45 5.59 14.20 7.67
C TRP A 45 5.21 12.74 7.97
N ASN A 46 5.59 11.81 7.10
CA ASN A 46 5.35 10.38 7.29
C ASN A 46 6.08 9.83 8.52
N SER A 47 7.29 10.31 8.81
CA SER A 47 8.06 9.92 10.00
C SER A 47 7.36 10.38 11.28
N LEU A 48 6.89 11.64 11.32
CA LEU A 48 6.17 12.19 12.47
C LEU A 48 4.88 11.41 12.75
N ILE A 49 4.08 11.13 11.72
CA ILE A 49 2.85 10.36 11.88
C ILE A 49 3.15 8.91 12.31
N THR A 50 4.19 8.30 11.74
CA THR A 50 4.59 6.95 12.13
C THR A 50 4.95 6.89 13.61
N LEU A 51 5.67 7.89 14.14
CA LEU A 51 5.99 7.97 15.57
C LEU A 51 4.71 8.04 16.43
N VAL A 52 3.75 8.89 16.04
CA VAL A 52 2.45 9.00 16.73
C VAL A 52 1.73 7.65 16.75
N HIS A 53 1.70 6.95 15.62
CA HIS A 53 1.05 5.64 15.51
C HIS A 53 1.76 4.54 16.31
N ILE A 54 3.09 4.56 16.38
CA ILE A 54 3.86 3.65 17.25
C ILE A 54 3.46 3.87 18.71
N ILE A 55 3.35 5.12 19.17
CA ILE A 55 2.94 5.45 20.54
C ILE A 55 1.53 4.89 20.84
N PHE A 56 0.56 5.10 19.95
CA PHE A 56 -0.78 4.51 20.10
C PHE A 56 -0.76 2.97 20.02
N GLY A 57 0.14 2.41 19.20
CA GLY A 57 0.37 0.99 19.10
C GLY A 57 0.86 0.35 20.40
N LEU A 58 1.62 1.08 21.23
CA LEU A 58 2.02 0.59 22.55
C LEU A 58 0.80 0.44 23.48
N VAL A 59 -0.15 1.36 23.43
CA VAL A 59 -1.41 1.25 24.21
C VAL A 59 -2.21 0.05 23.74
N GLU A 60 -2.30 -0.16 22.42
CA GLU A 60 -2.98 -1.34 21.87
C GLU A 60 -2.26 -2.63 22.24
N TYR A 61 -0.93 -2.65 22.24
CA TYR A 61 -0.14 -3.80 22.68
C TYR A 61 -0.48 -4.20 24.12
N LEU A 62 -0.67 -3.22 25.02
CA LEU A 62 -1.14 -3.48 26.39
C LEU A 62 -2.56 -4.04 26.44
N LEU A 63 -3.47 -3.58 25.57
CA LEU A 63 -4.82 -4.18 25.48
C LEU A 63 -4.76 -5.61 24.93
N TRP A 64 -3.83 -5.89 24.02
CA TRP A 64 -3.63 -7.23 23.49
C TRP A 64 -3.13 -8.21 24.56
N THR A 65 -2.25 -7.79 25.48
CA THR A 65 -1.85 -8.66 26.61
C THR A 65 -3.00 -8.97 27.56
N LEU A 66 -4.07 -8.17 27.55
CA LEU A 66 -5.34 -8.43 28.24
C LEU A 66 -6.33 -9.27 27.41
N GLY A 67 -5.90 -9.79 26.26
CA GLY A 67 -6.71 -10.64 25.35
C GLY A 67 -7.56 -9.87 24.35
N TYR A 68 -7.55 -8.54 24.37
CA TYR A 68 -8.32 -7.74 23.40
C TYR A 68 -7.54 -7.55 22.10
N ARG A 69 -7.90 -8.32 21.07
CA ARG A 69 -7.26 -8.28 19.76
C ARG A 69 -8.28 -8.06 18.64
N PRO A 70 -8.82 -6.84 18.46
CA PRO A 70 -9.75 -6.55 17.38
C PRO A 70 -9.08 -6.73 16.00
N VAL A 71 -9.87 -7.19 15.03
CA VAL A 71 -9.43 -7.30 13.63
C VAL A 71 -9.13 -5.90 13.09
N LYS A 72 -7.95 -5.72 12.51
CA LYS A 72 -7.60 -4.51 11.77
C LYS A 72 -7.62 -4.77 10.27
N LYS A 73 -7.60 -3.71 9.49
CA LYS A 73 -7.63 -3.71 8.04
C LYS A 73 -6.39 -3.04 7.48
N PHE A 74 -5.92 -3.58 6.37
CA PHE A 74 -4.78 -3.05 5.64
C PHE A 74 -5.15 -2.90 4.16
N GLY A 75 -5.30 -1.65 3.70
CA GLY A 75 -5.62 -1.36 2.31
C GLY A 75 -4.40 -1.48 1.42
N ILE A 76 -4.46 -2.33 0.39
CA ILE A 76 -3.43 -2.40 -0.64
C ILE A 76 -4.03 -2.31 -2.04
N GLY A 77 -3.23 -1.85 -3.00
CA GLY A 77 -3.60 -1.94 -4.42
C GLY A 77 -2.37 -1.99 -5.31
N PHE A 78 -2.46 -2.81 -6.34
CA PHE A 78 -1.38 -3.04 -7.30
C PHE A 78 -1.51 -2.08 -8.48
N LEU A 79 -0.42 -1.38 -8.79
CA LEU A 79 -0.27 -0.62 -10.02
C LEU A 79 0.72 -1.32 -10.94
N VAL A 80 0.17 -1.97 -11.97
CA VAL A 80 0.95 -2.65 -13.00
C VAL A 80 1.42 -1.64 -14.03
N LEU A 81 2.73 -1.50 -14.15
CA LEU A 81 3.32 -0.65 -15.18
C LEU A 81 3.23 -1.34 -16.55
N ARG A 82 3.22 -0.52 -17.61
CA ARG A 82 3.37 -0.98 -19.00
C ARG A 82 4.79 -0.74 -19.45
N ASP A 83 5.34 -1.68 -20.20
CA ASP A 83 6.66 -1.56 -20.81
C ASP A 83 6.70 -0.47 -21.89
N GLN A 84 7.85 -0.33 -22.56
CA GLN A 84 8.05 0.65 -23.63
C GLN A 84 7.17 0.38 -24.87
N ASN A 85 6.77 -0.88 -25.09
CA ASN A 85 5.88 -1.28 -26.19
C ASN A 85 4.40 -1.03 -25.84
N GLY A 86 4.11 -0.70 -24.58
CA GLY A 86 2.76 -0.51 -24.08
C GLY A 86 2.13 -1.80 -23.56
N GLU A 87 2.88 -2.89 -23.43
CA GLU A 87 2.37 -4.15 -22.89
C GLU A 87 2.44 -4.16 -21.36
N PRO A 88 1.43 -4.69 -20.65
CA PRO A 88 1.47 -4.81 -19.20
C PRO A 88 2.57 -5.81 -18.79
N LEU A 89 3.30 -5.50 -17.73
CA LEU A 89 4.39 -6.37 -17.25
C LEU A 89 3.91 -7.72 -16.69
N ILE A 90 2.67 -7.76 -16.19
CA ILE A 90 2.04 -8.95 -15.61
C ILE A 90 0.51 -8.79 -15.73
N THR A 91 -0.22 -9.90 -15.83
CA THR A 91 -1.68 -9.86 -15.83
C THR A 91 -2.24 -9.75 -14.40
N PRO A 92 -3.44 -9.17 -14.20
CA PRO A 92 -4.10 -9.16 -12.90
C PRO A 92 -4.27 -10.55 -12.28
N GLU A 93 -4.53 -11.56 -13.11
CA GLU A 93 -4.74 -12.95 -12.70
C GLU A 93 -3.48 -13.55 -12.08
N GLU A 94 -2.31 -13.24 -12.65
CA GLU A 94 -1.01 -13.69 -12.12
C GLU A 94 -0.62 -13.01 -10.80
N ILE A 95 -1.22 -11.87 -10.45
CA ILE A 95 -0.99 -11.17 -9.18
C ILE A 95 -1.79 -11.81 -8.02
N MET A 96 -2.96 -12.36 -8.31
CA MET A 96 -3.88 -12.84 -7.26
C MET A 96 -3.29 -13.87 -6.30
N PRO A 97 -2.46 -14.85 -6.73
CA PRO A 97 -1.77 -15.74 -5.81
C PRO A 97 -0.88 -15.01 -4.79
N ALA A 98 -0.24 -13.91 -5.17
CA ALA A 98 0.56 -13.09 -4.26
C ALA A 98 -0.33 -12.33 -3.26
N VAL A 99 -1.50 -11.84 -3.69
CA VAL A 99 -2.50 -11.21 -2.80
C VAL A 99 -2.97 -12.20 -1.75
N GLN A 100 -3.36 -13.40 -2.18
CA GLN A 100 -3.82 -14.47 -1.29
C GLN A 100 -2.74 -14.86 -0.28
N LYS A 101 -1.49 -15.00 -0.76
CA LYS A 101 -0.36 -15.29 0.14
C LYS A 101 -0.14 -14.19 1.17
N ALA A 102 -0.26 -12.92 0.78
CA ALA A 102 -0.18 -11.81 1.71
C ALA A 102 -1.33 -11.83 2.73
N GLN A 103 -2.57 -12.12 2.30
CA GLN A 103 -3.72 -12.27 3.20
C GLN A 103 -3.47 -13.35 4.25
N GLU A 104 -3.05 -14.54 3.84
CA GLU A 104 -2.73 -15.66 4.75
C GLU A 104 -1.67 -15.27 5.81
N ILE A 105 -0.64 -14.53 5.41
CA ILE A 105 0.45 -14.12 6.30
C ILE A 105 -0.05 -13.07 7.30
N PHE A 106 -0.78 -12.06 6.83
CA PHE A 106 -1.26 -10.96 7.67
C PHE A 106 -2.43 -11.38 8.58
N ASP A 107 -3.17 -12.44 8.24
CA ASP A 107 -4.17 -13.04 9.12
C ASP A 107 -3.54 -13.58 10.42
N GLN A 108 -2.28 -14.03 10.41
CA GLN A 108 -1.53 -14.38 11.63
C GLN A 108 -1.45 -13.20 12.61
N ALA A 109 -1.45 -11.97 12.09
CA ALA A 109 -1.44 -10.73 12.86
C ALA A 109 -2.85 -10.24 13.25
N ASN A 110 -3.91 -10.97 12.90
CA ASN A 110 -5.31 -10.53 12.97
C ASN A 110 -5.52 -9.21 12.19
N VAL A 111 -4.94 -9.16 10.99
CA VAL A 111 -5.02 -8.05 10.04
C VAL A 111 -5.57 -8.55 8.72
N GLN A 112 -6.75 -8.06 8.37
CA GLN A 112 -7.41 -8.32 7.10
C GLN A 112 -6.86 -7.41 6.00
N ILE A 113 -6.22 -7.96 4.98
CA ILE A 113 -5.88 -7.19 3.78
C ILE A 113 -7.14 -6.95 2.96
N ILE A 114 -7.36 -5.70 2.54
CA ILE A 114 -8.52 -5.26 1.75
C ILE A 114 -8.08 -4.51 0.49
N PRO A 115 -8.89 -4.54 -0.59
CA PRO A 115 -8.58 -3.77 -1.79
C PRO A 115 -8.74 -2.28 -1.52
N ALA A 116 -7.73 -1.49 -1.89
CA ALA A 116 -7.73 -0.05 -1.73
C ALA A 116 -8.38 0.70 -2.91
N PHE A 117 -8.57 0.03 -4.06
CA PHE A 117 -9.26 0.67 -5.19
C PHE A 117 -10.77 0.70 -4.96
N PRO A 118 -11.42 1.88 -5.14
CA PRO A 118 -12.88 1.93 -5.10
C PRO A 118 -13.45 1.08 -6.24
N ARG A 119 -14.51 0.30 -5.93
CA ARG A 119 -15.25 -0.45 -6.94
C ARG A 119 -15.80 0.53 -7.99
N PRO A 120 -15.58 0.28 -9.30
CA PRO A 120 -16.14 1.14 -10.34
C PRO A 120 -17.67 1.18 -10.26
N LYS A 121 -18.28 2.36 -10.04
CA LYS A 121 -19.74 2.52 -9.94
C LYS A 121 -20.50 2.21 -11.24
N LYS A 122 -19.86 2.38 -12.41
CA LYS A 122 -20.52 2.36 -13.73
C LYS A 122 -20.49 1.02 -14.48
N LEU A 123 -19.93 -0.04 -13.91
CA LEU A 123 -19.90 -1.37 -14.53
C LEU A 123 -20.64 -2.44 -13.70
N SER A 124 -21.47 -2.01 -12.74
CA SER A 124 -22.29 -2.91 -11.92
C SER A 124 -23.65 -3.25 -12.55
N GLU A 125 -23.99 -2.64 -13.69
CA GLU A 125 -25.24 -2.88 -14.42
C GLU A 125 -25.08 -3.84 -15.61
N SER A 126 -23.84 -4.18 -16.03
CA SER A 126 -23.58 -4.99 -17.23
C SER A 126 -22.93 -6.36 -16.98
N GLY A 127 -22.86 -6.82 -15.73
CA GLY A 127 -22.27 -8.12 -15.36
C GLY A 127 -20.95 -7.99 -14.60
N ASP A 128 -20.69 -9.00 -13.76
CA ASP A 128 -19.63 -9.03 -12.74
C ASP A 128 -18.27 -8.59 -13.29
N LEU A 129 -17.73 -7.51 -12.72
CA LEU A 129 -16.31 -7.20 -12.87
C LEU A 129 -15.50 -8.32 -12.20
N PRO A 130 -14.40 -8.80 -12.82
CA PRO A 130 -13.49 -9.73 -12.17
C PRO A 130 -13.02 -9.16 -10.83
N GLU A 131 -12.97 -9.98 -9.78
CA GLU A 131 -12.51 -9.58 -8.45
C GLU A 131 -11.12 -8.90 -8.50
N SER A 132 -10.26 -9.36 -9.41
CA SER A 132 -8.92 -8.82 -9.69
C SER A 132 -8.93 -7.31 -10.00
N SER A 133 -10.00 -6.79 -10.59
CA SER A 133 -10.15 -5.35 -10.93
C SER A 133 -10.24 -4.43 -9.71
N THR A 134 -10.54 -4.98 -8.53
CA THR A 134 -10.57 -4.23 -7.26
C THR A 134 -9.20 -4.19 -6.58
N TRP A 135 -8.30 -5.10 -6.96
CA TRP A 135 -6.95 -5.21 -6.40
C TRP A 135 -5.89 -4.63 -7.30
N VAL A 136 -6.11 -4.66 -8.62
CA VAL A 136 -5.10 -4.38 -9.63
C VAL A 136 -5.62 -3.30 -10.58
N ARG A 137 -4.77 -2.31 -10.87
CA ARG A 137 -4.94 -1.40 -12.00
C ARG A 137 -3.68 -1.40 -12.84
N THR A 138 -3.86 -1.43 -14.15
CA THR A 138 -2.77 -1.26 -15.10
C THR A 138 -2.71 0.21 -15.53
N LEU A 139 -1.51 0.78 -15.59
CA LEU A 139 -1.35 2.12 -16.16
C LEU A 139 -1.86 2.15 -17.60
N ARG A 140 -2.47 3.27 -17.99
CA ARG A 140 -3.03 3.43 -19.34
C ARG A 140 -1.96 3.69 -20.40
N LYS A 141 -0.85 4.29 -19.99
CA LYS A 141 0.27 4.65 -20.88
C LYS A 141 1.50 3.85 -20.48
N SER A 142 2.41 3.67 -21.43
CA SER A 142 3.75 3.16 -21.18
C SER A 142 4.40 3.96 -20.06
N ALA A 143 4.99 3.24 -19.11
CA ALA A 143 5.69 3.87 -18.00
C ALA A 143 7.01 4.45 -18.48
N ALA A 144 7.44 5.56 -17.86
CA ALA A 144 8.77 6.10 -18.14
C ALA A 144 9.84 5.08 -17.67
N SER A 145 10.95 4.97 -18.40
CA SER A 145 12.05 4.04 -18.06
C SER A 145 12.48 4.14 -16.60
N ARG A 146 12.56 5.36 -16.07
CA ARG A 146 12.95 5.67 -14.68
C ARG A 146 12.06 5.09 -13.56
N ILE A 147 10.86 4.62 -13.86
CA ILE A 147 9.99 3.91 -12.89
C ILE A 147 9.81 2.44 -13.26
N LEU A 148 10.23 2.03 -14.46
CA LEU A 148 10.31 0.61 -14.86
C LEU A 148 11.56 -0.05 -14.29
N GLU A 149 12.66 0.69 -14.21
CA GLU A 149 13.95 0.26 -13.73
C GLU A 149 14.34 1.13 -12.53
N VAL A 150 14.25 0.55 -11.35
CA VAL A 150 14.54 1.22 -10.07
C VAL A 150 15.68 0.51 -9.35
N ASP A 151 16.30 1.18 -8.38
CA ASP A 151 17.27 0.56 -7.48
C ASP A 151 16.65 0.29 -6.11
N CYS A 152 17.45 -0.23 -5.17
CA CYS A 152 17.07 -0.37 -3.76
C CYS A 152 18.17 0.11 -2.80
N ASN A 153 17.83 0.36 -1.53
CA ASN A 153 18.66 0.95 -0.47
C ASN A 153 18.93 2.46 -0.69
N LEU A 154 20.15 2.92 -0.39
CA LEU A 154 20.53 4.34 -0.53
C LEU A 154 20.24 4.90 -1.94
N PRO A 155 20.52 4.18 -3.05
CA PRO A 155 20.09 4.63 -4.37
C PRO A 155 18.58 4.85 -4.50
N ALA A 156 17.74 3.98 -3.90
CA ALA A 156 16.29 4.17 -3.92
C ALA A 156 15.84 5.38 -3.12
N MET A 157 16.48 5.66 -1.98
CA MET A 157 16.21 6.88 -1.23
C MET A 157 16.52 8.12 -2.08
N LEU A 158 17.65 8.13 -2.80
CA LEU A 158 18.00 9.25 -3.69
C LEU A 158 17.06 9.34 -4.90
N GLN A 159 16.66 8.22 -5.49
CA GLN A 159 15.69 8.17 -6.57
C GLN A 159 14.30 8.63 -6.13
N ASP A 160 13.89 8.35 -4.89
CA ASP A 160 12.61 8.81 -4.35
C ASP A 160 12.59 10.32 -4.08
N LEU A 161 13.73 10.93 -3.77
CA LEU A 161 13.85 12.39 -3.75
C LEU A 161 13.78 12.99 -5.15
N GLY A 162 14.15 12.23 -6.18
CA GLY A 162 14.18 12.69 -7.57
C GLY A 162 12.86 12.52 -8.32
N LEU A 163 12.98 12.48 -9.66
CA LEU A 163 11.85 12.29 -10.57
C LEU A 163 11.13 10.94 -10.41
N PRO A 164 11.80 9.80 -10.13
CA PRO A 164 11.11 8.53 -9.90
C PRO A 164 10.09 8.60 -8.74
N GLY A 165 10.50 9.10 -7.56
CA GLY A 165 9.60 9.22 -6.41
C GLY A 165 8.45 10.19 -6.63
N THR A 166 8.71 11.33 -7.29
CA THR A 166 7.65 12.24 -7.76
C THR A 166 6.63 11.51 -8.63
N GLN A 167 7.09 10.68 -9.57
CA GLN A 167 6.20 9.97 -10.47
C GLN A 167 5.40 8.89 -9.74
N PHE A 168 6.02 8.10 -8.85
CA PHE A 168 5.28 7.14 -8.01
C PHE A 168 4.23 7.82 -7.14
N GLN A 169 4.56 8.98 -6.55
CA GLN A 169 3.60 9.77 -5.77
C GLN A 169 2.43 10.24 -6.63
N PHE A 170 2.71 10.71 -7.85
CA PHE A 170 1.68 11.19 -8.77
C PHE A 170 0.73 10.07 -9.23
N GLU A 171 1.28 8.90 -9.57
CA GLU A 171 0.47 7.73 -9.95
C GLU A 171 -0.39 7.23 -8.77
N THR A 172 0.17 7.25 -7.56
CA THR A 172 -0.57 6.94 -6.31
C THR A 172 -1.75 7.90 -6.13
N LEU A 173 -1.51 9.21 -6.29
CA LEU A 173 -2.55 10.23 -6.15
C LEU A 173 -3.68 10.02 -7.17
N GLY A 174 -3.32 9.74 -8.43
CA GLY A 174 -4.29 9.47 -9.50
C GLY A 174 -5.10 8.20 -9.25
N ALA A 175 -4.46 7.14 -8.74
CA ALA A 175 -5.13 5.87 -8.51
C ALA A 175 -6.01 5.86 -7.26
N PHE A 176 -5.63 6.63 -6.22
CA PHE A 176 -6.25 6.59 -4.89
C PHE A 176 -6.77 7.95 -4.40
N PHE A 177 -7.25 8.83 -5.28
CA PHE A 177 -7.72 10.18 -4.89
C PHE A 177 -8.71 10.19 -3.71
N GLN A 178 -9.60 9.19 -3.61
CA GLN A 178 -10.61 9.12 -2.54
C GLN A 178 -10.03 8.83 -1.15
N THR A 179 -8.75 8.45 -1.06
CA THR A 179 -8.06 8.15 0.19
C THR A 179 -7.00 9.20 0.54
N SER A 180 -6.98 10.37 -0.13
CA SER A 180 -5.99 11.42 0.12
C SER A 180 -5.95 11.88 1.57
N VAL A 181 -7.10 12.04 2.25
CA VAL A 181 -7.11 12.34 3.69
C VAL A 181 -6.43 11.24 4.50
N ARG A 182 -6.69 9.97 4.19
CA ARG A 182 -6.07 8.83 4.90
C ARG A 182 -4.56 8.80 4.70
N ARG A 183 -4.06 9.11 3.50
CA ARG A 183 -2.62 9.24 3.23
C ARG A 183 -2.00 10.43 3.94
N LEU A 184 -2.72 11.54 4.01
CA LEU A 184 -2.25 12.73 4.71
C LEU A 184 -2.21 12.50 6.23
N THR A 185 -3.24 11.95 6.85
CA THR A 185 -3.23 11.69 8.30
C THR A 185 -2.45 10.43 8.67
N GLY A 186 -2.11 9.60 7.68
CA GLY A 186 -1.57 8.27 7.83
C GLY A 186 -2.54 7.25 8.39
N TYR A 187 -3.74 7.62 8.85
CA TYR A 187 -4.68 6.70 9.48
C TYR A 187 -5.38 5.81 8.44
N GLY A 188 -4.86 4.60 8.24
CA GLY A 188 -5.36 3.65 7.25
C GLY A 188 -5.00 4.07 5.82
N ALA A 189 -3.85 4.75 5.66
CA ALA A 189 -3.29 5.07 4.36
C ALA A 189 -3.02 3.77 3.59
N PRO A 190 -3.60 3.57 2.39
CA PRO A 190 -3.31 2.36 1.63
C PRO A 190 -1.86 2.34 1.15
N VAL A 191 -1.28 1.15 1.03
CA VAL A 191 0.04 0.95 0.43
C VAL A 191 -0.13 0.55 -1.03
N THR A 192 0.56 1.27 -1.91
CA THR A 192 0.56 0.98 -3.35
C THR A 192 1.69 0.02 -3.68
N VAL A 193 1.38 -1.09 -4.35
CA VAL A 193 2.38 -2.04 -4.84
C VAL A 193 2.62 -1.76 -6.33
N PHE A 194 3.72 -1.10 -6.64
CA PHE A 194 4.14 -0.89 -8.03
C PHE A 194 4.81 -2.14 -8.55
N VAL A 195 4.24 -2.73 -9.61
CA VAL A 195 4.87 -3.86 -10.31
C VAL A 195 5.77 -3.29 -11.40
N VAL A 196 7.07 -3.44 -11.20
CA VAL A 196 8.12 -2.84 -12.05
C VAL A 196 8.89 -3.92 -12.82
N LYS A 197 9.65 -3.51 -13.84
CA LYS A 197 10.39 -4.43 -14.71
C LYS A 197 11.65 -4.95 -14.03
N ASN A 198 12.41 -4.06 -13.40
CA ASN A 198 13.66 -4.42 -12.75
C ASN A 198 13.94 -3.59 -11.49
N ILE A 199 14.56 -4.23 -10.50
CA ILE A 199 14.98 -3.61 -9.22
C ILE A 199 16.46 -3.92 -8.97
N GLY A 200 17.35 -3.55 -9.90
CA GLY A 200 18.76 -3.91 -9.84
C GLY A 200 19.00 -5.41 -9.55
N LYS A 201 19.68 -5.71 -8.44
CA LYS A 201 19.93 -7.09 -7.94
C LYS A 201 18.87 -7.63 -6.97
N PHE A 202 17.82 -6.86 -6.70
CA PHE A 202 16.78 -7.14 -5.72
C PHE A 202 15.48 -7.57 -6.40
N THR A 203 14.57 -8.15 -5.63
CA THR A 203 13.24 -8.60 -6.10
C THR A 203 12.12 -7.67 -5.70
N GLY A 204 12.37 -6.81 -4.71
CA GLY A 204 11.46 -5.83 -4.17
C GLY A 204 12.23 -4.70 -3.51
N CYS A 205 11.54 -3.58 -3.27
CA CYS A 205 12.07 -2.50 -2.46
C CYS A 205 10.96 -1.72 -1.76
N SER A 206 11.24 -1.35 -0.53
CA SER A 206 10.42 -0.50 0.32
C SER A 206 11.31 0.54 1.00
N LEU A 207 10.83 1.77 1.11
CA LEU A 207 11.48 2.82 1.91
C LEU A 207 10.98 2.84 3.35
N GLY A 208 10.34 1.74 3.77
CA GLY A 208 9.75 1.58 5.09
C GLY A 208 8.68 2.63 5.35
N TRP A 209 8.81 3.32 6.49
CA TRP A 209 7.85 4.35 6.88
C TRP A 209 7.90 5.63 6.03
N LEU A 210 8.93 5.81 5.19
CA LEU A 210 9.13 7.06 4.44
C LEU A 210 8.17 7.21 3.26
N SER A 211 7.69 6.10 2.68
CA SER A 211 6.78 6.08 1.53
C SER A 211 5.43 5.43 1.85
N ASP A 212 4.44 5.69 0.99
CA ASP A 212 3.11 5.03 1.00
C ASP A 212 3.02 3.95 -0.09
N TYR A 213 4.17 3.50 -0.59
CA TYR A 213 4.27 2.56 -1.69
C TYR A 213 5.50 1.69 -1.57
N VAL A 214 5.44 0.54 -2.25
CA VAL A 214 6.53 -0.40 -2.43
C VAL A 214 6.68 -0.75 -3.91
N THR A 215 7.84 -1.27 -4.29
CA THR A 215 8.11 -1.76 -5.65
C THR A 215 8.39 -3.25 -5.59
N VAL A 216 7.84 -4.01 -6.54
CA VAL A 216 8.05 -5.46 -6.65
C VAL A 216 8.31 -5.79 -8.11
N LYS A 217 9.30 -6.64 -8.36
CA LYS A 217 9.64 -7.08 -9.71
C LYS A 217 8.57 -8.03 -10.24
N HIS A 218 8.14 -7.86 -11.50
CA HIS A 218 7.01 -8.63 -12.05
C HIS A 218 7.19 -10.15 -11.96
N ASP A 219 8.42 -10.67 -12.12
CA ASP A 219 8.76 -12.09 -12.11
C ASP A 219 9.01 -12.63 -10.69
N HIS A 220 8.87 -11.78 -9.66
CA HIS A 220 9.04 -12.13 -8.24
C HIS A 220 7.89 -11.59 -7.38
N ILE A 221 6.66 -11.65 -7.89
CA ILE A 221 5.49 -11.04 -7.24
C ILE A 221 5.23 -11.56 -5.81
N PHE A 222 5.66 -12.76 -5.46
CA PHE A 222 5.54 -13.30 -4.10
C PHE A 222 6.38 -12.55 -3.04
N THR A 223 7.31 -11.68 -3.45
CA THR A 223 8.01 -10.78 -2.53
C THR A 223 7.10 -9.66 -1.99
N THR A 224 5.88 -9.48 -2.52
CA THR A 224 4.95 -8.43 -2.06
C THR A 224 4.71 -8.45 -0.54
N ALA A 225 4.46 -9.61 0.07
CA ALA A 225 4.20 -9.67 1.51
C ALA A 225 5.40 -9.16 2.34
N HIS A 226 6.63 -9.42 1.88
CA HIS A 226 7.86 -8.96 2.52
C HIS A 226 7.99 -7.42 2.44
N GLU A 227 7.77 -6.85 1.25
CA GLU A 227 7.84 -5.39 1.06
C GLU A 227 6.75 -4.65 1.83
N LEU A 228 5.54 -5.22 1.87
CA LEU A 228 4.44 -4.72 2.71
C LEU A 228 4.82 -4.75 4.20
N GLY A 229 5.53 -5.79 4.65
CA GLY A 229 6.11 -5.87 5.99
C GLY A 229 7.05 -4.70 6.27
N HIS A 230 7.97 -4.38 5.34
CA HIS A 230 8.83 -3.20 5.45
C HIS A 230 8.04 -1.89 5.51
N ALA A 231 7.03 -1.71 4.65
CA ALA A 231 6.15 -0.53 4.69
C ALA A 231 5.43 -0.39 6.05
N CYS A 232 5.25 -1.50 6.76
CA CYS A 232 4.70 -1.56 8.10
C CYS A 232 5.77 -1.63 9.21
N ASN A 233 6.95 -1.06 8.96
CA ASN A 233 8.07 -0.89 9.91
C ASN A 233 8.83 -2.16 10.28
N LEU A 234 8.58 -3.29 9.63
CA LEU A 234 9.34 -4.50 9.92
C LEU A 234 10.74 -4.42 9.31
N LEU A 235 11.74 -4.93 10.02
CA LEU A 235 13.13 -4.99 9.59
C LEU A 235 13.50 -6.43 9.23
N HIS A 236 14.58 -6.58 8.45
CA HIS A 236 15.08 -7.91 8.07
C HIS A 236 15.37 -8.80 9.27
N MET A 237 15.09 -10.08 9.11
CA MET A 237 15.37 -11.13 10.09
C MET A 237 16.28 -12.19 9.47
N SER A 238 17.11 -12.84 10.29
CA SER A 238 18.02 -13.90 9.86
C SER A 238 17.35 -15.27 9.73
N ASP A 239 16.24 -15.49 10.43
CA ASP A 239 15.52 -16.76 10.40
C ASP A 239 14.83 -16.98 9.04
N ARG A 240 15.13 -18.12 8.40
CA ARG A 240 14.57 -18.53 7.12
C ARG A 240 13.10 -18.96 7.20
N ALA A 241 12.47 -19.03 8.36
CA ALA A 241 11.02 -19.19 8.43
C ALA A 241 10.28 -17.85 8.60
N ASN A 242 11.01 -16.75 8.79
CA ASN A 242 10.44 -15.44 9.07
C ASN A 242 10.07 -14.69 7.78
N LEU A 243 8.94 -13.97 7.78
CA LEU A 243 8.51 -13.13 6.65
C LEU A 243 9.61 -12.16 6.20
N MET A 244 10.35 -11.61 7.15
CA MET A 244 11.36 -10.60 6.90
C MET A 244 12.74 -11.17 6.58
N HIS A 245 12.84 -12.46 6.30
CA HIS A 245 14.05 -13.00 5.70
C HIS A 245 14.25 -12.45 4.28
N PRO A 246 15.45 -12.01 3.86
CA PRO A 246 15.72 -11.46 2.52
C PRO A 246 15.43 -12.41 1.32
N SER A 247 14.95 -13.62 1.58
CA SER A 247 14.61 -14.62 0.56
C SER A 247 13.25 -15.29 0.83
N SER A 248 12.38 -14.62 1.60
CA SER A 248 11.09 -15.18 2.02
C SER A 248 10.12 -15.44 0.86
N GLY A 249 10.23 -14.71 -0.26
CA GLY A 249 9.38 -14.89 -1.44
C GLY A 249 9.40 -16.29 -2.07
N LYS A 250 10.31 -17.19 -1.65
CA LYS A 250 10.41 -18.58 -2.12
C LYS A 250 9.96 -19.62 -1.08
N GLN A 251 9.53 -19.20 0.10
CA GLN A 251 9.28 -20.09 1.23
C GLN A 251 7.81 -20.51 1.30
N LYS A 252 7.58 -21.80 1.59
CA LYS A 252 6.23 -22.37 1.73
C LYS A 252 5.57 -21.90 3.03
N THR A 253 6.33 -21.93 4.12
CA THR A 253 5.90 -21.54 5.46
C THR A 253 6.59 -20.25 5.84
N ILE A 254 5.80 -19.25 6.24
CA ILE A 254 6.26 -17.93 6.63
C ILE A 254 5.55 -17.56 7.92
N LEU A 255 6.32 -17.17 8.95
CA LEU A 255 5.83 -16.82 10.28
C LEU A 255 6.19 -15.37 10.62
N LEU A 256 5.37 -14.78 11.49
CA LEU A 256 5.63 -13.51 12.15
C LEU A 256 5.86 -13.73 13.64
N GLU A 257 6.90 -13.12 14.19
CA GLU A 257 7.15 -13.11 15.63
C GLU A 257 6.15 -12.18 16.36
N THR A 258 5.88 -12.47 17.63
CA THR A 258 4.92 -11.72 18.46
C THR A 258 5.19 -10.20 18.47
N TRP A 259 6.46 -9.79 18.55
CA TRP A 259 6.81 -8.36 18.52
C TRP A 259 6.68 -7.76 17.11
N GLN A 260 6.93 -8.54 16.04
CA GLN A 260 6.67 -8.10 14.67
C GLN A 260 5.18 -7.89 14.47
N ILE A 261 4.33 -8.76 14.99
CA ILE A 261 2.86 -8.58 14.98
C ILE A 261 2.48 -7.27 15.68
N ALA A 262 3.05 -6.98 16.84
CA ALA A 262 2.78 -5.73 17.56
C ALA A 262 3.17 -4.50 16.73
N LEU A 263 4.38 -4.49 16.18
CA LEU A 263 4.90 -3.39 15.36
C LEU A 263 4.11 -3.22 14.06
N LEU A 264 3.77 -4.33 13.40
CA LEU A 264 2.95 -4.37 12.19
C LEU A 264 1.59 -3.71 12.46
N ARG A 265 0.89 -4.15 13.52
CA ARG A 265 -0.43 -3.61 13.91
C ARG A 265 -0.38 -2.15 14.35
N ALA A 266 0.77 -1.67 14.82
CA ALA A 266 1.02 -0.27 15.16
C ALA A 266 1.31 0.60 13.92
N SER A 267 1.47 0.01 12.72
CA SER A 267 1.69 0.76 11.50
C SER A 267 0.52 1.71 11.21
N ARG A 268 0.85 2.91 10.70
CA ARG A 268 -0.14 3.89 10.24
C ARG A 268 -1.07 3.31 9.16
N HIS A 269 -0.56 2.41 8.33
CA HIS A 269 -1.32 1.76 7.27
C HIS A 269 -2.40 0.77 7.77
N ILE A 270 -2.31 0.33 9.03
CA ILE A 270 -3.15 -0.74 9.59
C ILE A 270 -4.07 -0.18 10.68
N THR A 271 -5.35 -0.04 10.35
CA THR A 271 -6.36 0.58 11.23
C THR A 271 -7.66 -0.21 11.25
N PHE A 272 -8.73 0.30 11.84
CA PHE A 272 -10.01 -0.42 11.96
C PHE A 272 -10.94 -0.26 10.74
N PHE A 273 -10.57 0.51 9.71
CA PHE A 273 -11.51 1.03 8.71
C PHE A 273 -11.21 0.69 7.24
#